data_AF-A0A259PCP1-F1
#
_entry.id   AF-A0A259PCP1-F1
#
_cell.length_a   1.000
_cell.length_b   1.000
_cell.length_c   1.000
_cell.angle_alpha   90.00
_cell.angle_beta   90.00
_cell.angle_gamma   90.00
#
_symmetry.space_group_name_H-M   'P 1'
#
loop_
_entity.id
_entity.type
_entity.pdbx_description
1 polymer ?
#
loop_
_entity_poly.entity_id
_entity_poly.type
_entity_poly.pdbx_seq_one_letter_code
_entity_poly.pdbx_strand_id
1 'polypeptide(L)' 'MKCIVDIFCIDQREPTLWADIVSLEGDSSHPNLTIFKQAGLKLALLDKRGQADSLDADAHIEII' A
#
# COMPACT_ATOMS: atom_id res chain seq x y z
N MET A 1 2.94 9.65 -10.70
CA MET A 1 1.52 9.44 -10.31
C MET A 1 1.47 9.12 -8.83
N LYS A 2 0.44 9.60 -8.11
CA LYS A 2 0.27 9.36 -6.67
C LYS A 2 -1.00 8.56 -6.41
N CYS A 3 -0.93 7.61 -5.49
CA CYS A 3 -2.08 6.81 -5.07
C CYS A 3 -2.15 6.69 -3.55
N ILE A 4 -3.37 6.67 -3.00
CA ILE A 4 -3.60 6.24 -1.62
C ILE A 4 -3.71 4.71 -1.60
N VAL A 5 -2.92 4.09 -0.74
CA VAL A 5 -2.89 2.64 -0.52
C VAL A 5 -3.30 2.36 0.91
N ASP A 6 -4.44 1.69 1.07
CA ASP A 6 -4.92 1.18 2.34
C ASP A 6 -4.26 -0.17 2.62
N ILE A 7 -3.71 -0.33 3.82
CA ILE A 7 -2.99 -1.52 4.28
C ILE A 7 -3.72 -2.10 5.48
N PHE A 8 -4.06 -3.38 5.41
CA PHE A 8 -4.81 -4.09 6.44
C PHE A 8 -3.93 -5.17 7.06
N CYS A 9 -3.87 -5.27 8.40
CA CYS A 9 -3.25 -6.41 9.07
C CYS A 9 -4.31 -7.34 9.64
N ILE A 10 -4.31 -8.60 9.16
CA ILE A 10 -5.33 -9.62 9.44
C ILE A 10 -5.02 -10.40 10.72
N ASP A 11 -3.75 -10.54 11.10
CA ASP A 11 -3.32 -11.39 12.22
C ASP A 11 -3.32 -10.68 13.60
N GLN A 12 -3.77 -9.43 13.67
CA GLN A 12 -3.81 -8.70 14.93
C GLN A 12 -5.14 -8.93 15.67
N ARG A 13 -5.06 -9.11 17.00
CA ARG A 13 -6.25 -9.13 17.89
C ARG A 13 -7.15 -7.91 17.70
N GLU A 14 -6.54 -6.79 17.30
CA GLU A 14 -7.21 -5.58 16.86
C GLU A 14 -6.86 -5.35 15.39
N PRO A 15 -7.81 -5.57 14.45
CA PRO A 15 -7.56 -5.33 13.04
C PRO A 15 -7.19 -3.86 12.85
N THR A 16 -5.97 -3.62 12.35
CA THR A 16 -5.43 -2.27 12.17
C THR A 16 -5.38 -1.94 10.70
N LEU A 17 -5.82 -0.72 10.38
CA LEU A 17 -5.81 -0.13 9.05
C LEU A 17 -4.83 1.04 9.01
N TRP A 18 -3.92 1.05 8.05
CA TRP A 18 -3.08 2.19 7.73
C TRP A 18 -3.38 2.69 6.32
N ALA A 19 -3.21 3.98 6.08
CA ALA A 19 -3.30 4.57 4.75
C ALA A 19 -1.98 5.27 4.43
N ASP A 20 -1.32 4.86 3.36
CA ASP A 20 -0.08 5.47 2.87
C ASP A 20 -0.31 6.18 1.53
N ILE A 21 0.35 7.33 1.35
CA ILE A 21 0.42 7.98 0.04
C ILE A 21 1.68 7.49 -0.67
N VAL A 22 1.48 6.70 -1.73
CA VAL A 22 2.56 6.17 -2.56
C VAL A 22 2.72 7.02 -3.81
N SER A 23 3.95 7.49 -4.06
CA SER A 23 4.32 8.20 -5.29
C SER A 23 5.28 7.34 -6.10
N LEU A 24 4.93 7.04 -7.34
CA LEU A 24 5.81 6.34 -8.29
C LEU A 24 6.42 7.37 -9.25
N GLU A 25 7.75 7.50 -9.22
CA GLU A 25 8.56 8.34 -10.12
C GLU A 25 8.88 7.60 -11.44
N GLY A 26 7.88 7.04 -12.09
CA GLY A 26 8.01 6.44 -13.42
C GLY A 26 7.53 7.40 -14.50
N ASP A 27 8.14 7.32 -15.68
CA ASP A 27 7.59 7.89 -16.92
C ASP A 27 6.11 7.53 -16.98
N SER A 28 5.27 8.54 -17.24
CA SER A 28 3.81 8.66 -17.09
C SER A 28 2.91 7.60 -17.75
N SER A 29 3.42 6.40 -17.99
CA SER A 29 2.70 5.20 -18.41
C SER A 29 1.90 4.65 -17.24
N HIS A 30 0.66 5.14 -17.07
CA HIS A 30 -0.40 4.65 -16.18
C HIS A 30 0.00 3.44 -15.31
N PRO A 31 0.71 3.64 -14.18
CA PRO A 31 1.11 2.54 -13.34
C PRO A 31 -0.13 1.77 -12.85
N ASN A 32 -0.14 0.46 -13.09
CA ASN A 32 -1.21 -0.42 -12.65
C ASN A 32 -1.35 -0.33 -11.11
N LEU A 33 -2.59 -0.34 -10.60
CA LEU A 33 -2.91 -0.40 -9.16
C LEU A 33 -2.08 -1.45 -8.41
N THR A 34 -1.75 -2.56 -9.07
CA THR A 34 -0.88 -3.62 -8.52
C THR A 34 0.49 -3.09 -8.06
N ILE A 35 1.10 -2.16 -8.80
CA ILE A 35 2.41 -1.58 -8.46
C ILE A 35 2.28 -0.72 -7.19
N PHE A 36 1.19 0.04 -7.06
CA PHE A 36 0.92 0.82 -5.85
C PHE A 36 0.69 -0.08 -4.64
N LYS A 37 -0.11 -1.15 -4.78
CA LYS A 37 -0.31 -2.16 -3.72
C LYS A 37 1.02 -2.73 -3.25
N GLN A 38 1.89 -3.17 -4.18
CA GLN A 38 3.20 -3.70 -3.85
C GLN A 38 4.10 -2.68 -3.14
N ALA A 39 4.09 -1.43 -3.58
CA ALA A 39 4.85 -0.37 -2.95
C ALA A 39 4.34 -0.05 -1.53
N GLY A 40 3.02 0.00 -1.33
CA GLY A 40 2.42 0.18 -0.01
C GLY A 40 2.75 -0.96 0.96
N LEU A 41 2.63 -2.21 0.51
CA LEU A 41 3.04 -3.38 1.31
C LEU A 41 4.53 -3.34 1.68
N LYS A 42 5.39 -2.94 0.73
CA LYS A 42 6.83 -2.80 1.00
C LYS A 42 7.09 -1.73 2.08
N LEU A 43 6.40 -0.61 2.03
CA LEU A 43 6.49 0.43 3.07
C LEU A 43 6.01 -0.09 4.42
N ALA A 44 4.88 -0.78 4.47
CA ALA A 44 4.35 -1.39 5.68
C ALA A 44 5.33 -2.37 6.35
N LEU A 45 6.02 -3.17 5.53
CA LEU A 45 7.05 -4.11 5.99
C LEU A 45 8.28 -3.38 6.54
N LEU A 46 8.74 -2.32 5.88
CA LEU A 46 9.86 -1.50 6.36
C LEU A 46 9.52 -0.82 7.70
N ASP A 47 8.28 -0.39 7.85
CA ASP A 47 7.75 0.23 9.07
C ASP A 47 7.38 -0.79 10.17
N LYS A 48 7.59 -2.09 9.93
CA LYS A 48 7.28 -3.18 10.87
C LYS A 48 5.83 -3.21 11.32
N ARG A 49 4.89 -2.85 10.42
CA ARG A 49 3.44 -2.80 10.71
C ARG A 49 2.79 -4.19 10.81
N GLY A 50 3.46 -5.23 10.32
CA GLY A 50 3.02 -6.61 10.38
C GLY A 50 4.00 -7.56 9.68
N GLN A 51 3.67 -8.86 9.68
CA GLN A 51 4.38 -9.84 8.84
C GLN A 51 3.82 -9.83 7.43
N ALA A 52 4.62 -10.22 6.42
CA ALA A 52 4.21 -10.19 5.02
C ALA A 52 2.91 -10.97 4.78
N ASP A 53 2.80 -12.17 5.36
CA ASP A 53 1.64 -13.05 5.17
C ASP A 53 0.37 -12.53 5.89
N SER A 54 0.55 -11.56 6.79
CA SER A 54 -0.52 -10.96 7.59
C SER A 54 -1.04 -9.64 7.01
N LEU A 55 -0.40 -9.11 5.96
CA LEU A 55 -0.67 -7.80 5.40
C LEU A 55 -1.32 -7.93 4.02
N ASP A 56 -2.40 -7.19 3.80
CA ASP A 56 -3.01 -7.00 2.49
C ASP A 56 -3.11 -5.50 2.17
N ALA A 57 -3.24 -5.16 0.89
CA ALA A 57 -3.32 -3.77 0.46
C ALA A 57 -4.30 -3.55 -0.69
N ASP A 58 -4.98 -2.40 -0.63
CA ASP A 58 -5.86 -1.95 -1.68
C ASP A 58 -5.57 -0.51 -2.10
N ALA A 59 -5.72 -0.22 -3.40
CA ALA A 59 -5.32 1.03 -4.01
C ALA A 59 -6.53 1.62 -4.74
N HIS A 60 -7.00 2.78 -4.28
CA HIS A 60 -8.35 3.26 -4.64
C HIS A 60 -8.40 4.68 -5.20
N ILE A 61 -7.40 5.51 -4.92
CA ILE A 61 -7.48 6.95 -5.23
C ILE A 61 -6.24 7.34 -6.02
N GLU A 62 -6.38 7.55 -7.32
CA GLU A 62 -5.39 8.24 -8.15
C GLU A 62 -5.56 9.75 -7.95
N ILE A 63 -4.60 10.38 -7.27
CA ILE A 63 -4.56 11.85 -7.19
C ILE A 63 -3.74 12.32 -8.40
N ILE A 64 -4.44 12.88 -9.40
CA ILE A 64 -3.88 13.45 -10.64
C ILE A 64 -3.29 14.84 -10.37
#